data_AF-A0A7V1LFC7-F1
#
_entry.id   AF-A0A7V1LFC7-F1
#
_cell.length_a   1.000
_cell.length_b   1.000
_cell.length_c   1.000
_cell.angle_alpha   90.00
_cell.angle_beta   90.00
_cell.angle_gamma   90.00
#
_symmetry.space_group_name_H-M   'P 1'
#
loop_
_entity.id
_entity.type
_entity.pdbx_description
1 polymer ?
#
loop_
_entity_poly.entity_id
_entity_poly.type
_entity_poly.pdbx_seq_one_letter_code
_entity_poly.pdbx_strand_id
1 'polypeptide(L)'
;QGMLWENFLLIERLKKKEYKRIFCNNYFWRTYDKKEIDLIEEGDGELRAFEFKYGKKKIKEPRLWKETYPDSKYKVISKDNFLEFLT
;
A
#
# COMPACT_ATOMS: atom_id res chain seq x y z
N GLN A 1 -1.78 4.53 17.35
CA GLN A 1 -1.54 5.90 16.81
C GLN A 1 -1.32 5.96 15.29
N GLY A 2 -1.36 4.83 14.55
CA GLY A 2 -1.33 4.79 13.07
C GLY A 2 -2.69 4.53 12.39
N MET A 3 -3.61 3.85 13.07
CA MET A 3 -4.87 3.35 12.49
C MET A 3 -5.75 4.41 11.80
N LEU A 4 -5.86 5.62 12.37
CA LEU A 4 -6.61 6.71 11.73
C LEU A 4 -5.99 7.15 10.40
N TRP A 5 -4.67 7.21 10.35
CA TRP A 5 -3.92 7.59 9.15
C TRP A 5 -4.01 6.51 8.08
N GLU A 6 -3.81 5.25 8.47
CA GLU A 6 -3.94 4.08 7.60
C GLU A 6 -5.36 4.00 7.00
N ASN A 7 -6.39 4.11 7.83
CA ASN A 7 -7.79 4.11 7.38
C ASN A 7 -8.09 5.29 6.45
N PHE A 8 -7.60 6.49 6.77
CA PHE A 8 -7.76 7.66 5.92
C PHE A 8 -7.16 7.41 4.53
N LEU A 9 -5.92 6.96 4.45
CA LEU A 9 -5.26 6.69 3.16
C LEU A 9 -5.96 5.60 2.35
N LEU A 10 -6.40 4.52 3.01
CA LEU A 10 -7.14 3.45 2.35
C LEU A 10 -8.45 3.96 1.73
N ILE A 11 -9.26 4.65 2.52
CA ILE A 11 -10.58 5.14 2.07
C ILE A 11 -10.42 6.17 0.95
N GLU A 12 -9.50 7.13 1.08
CA GLU A 12 -9.28 8.11 0.02
C GLU A 12 -8.73 7.47 -1.26
N ARG A 13 -7.88 6.44 -1.14
CA ARG A 13 -7.39 5.68 -2.30
C ARG A 13 -8.52 4.93 -3.00
N LEU A 14 -9.43 4.32 -2.26
CA LEU A 14 -10.61 3.65 -2.83
C LEU A 14 -11.52 4.65 -3.57
N LYS A 15 -11.82 5.80 -2.95
CA LYS A 15 -12.60 6.87 -3.59
C LYS A 15 -11.96 7.36 -4.88
N LYS A 16 -10.64 7.62 -4.86
CA LYS A 16 -9.89 8.04 -6.05
C LYS A 16 -10.07 7.05 -7.20
N LYS A 17 -9.94 5.75 -6.91
CA LYS A 17 -10.07 4.69 -7.93
C LYS A 17 -11.47 4.61 -8.49
N GLU A 18 -12.49 4.71 -7.64
CA GLU A 18 -13.88 4.78 -8.07
C GLU A 18 -14.10 5.97 -9.02
N TYR A 19 -13.68 7.18 -8.63
CA TYR A 19 -13.85 8.39 -9.43
C TYR A 19 -13.11 8.36 -10.76
N LYS A 20 -11.93 7.73 -10.79
CA LYS A 20 -11.13 7.57 -12.01
C LYS A 20 -11.42 6.28 -12.79
N ARG A 21 -12.36 5.46 -12.33
CA ARG A 21 -12.66 4.12 -12.89
C ARG A 21 -11.42 3.25 -13.05
N ILE A 22 -10.54 3.28 -12.05
CA ILE A 22 -9.35 2.42 -11.98
C ILE A 22 -9.79 1.09 -11.39
N PHE A 23 -9.84 0.05 -12.23
CA PHE A 23 -10.20 -1.29 -11.82
C PHE A 23 -8.97 -2.05 -11.33
N CYS A 24 -8.86 -2.20 -10.01
CA CYS A 24 -7.84 -3.06 -9.39
C CYS A 24 -8.44 -3.79 -8.19
N ASN A 25 -7.96 -5.00 -7.94
CA ASN A 25 -8.30 -5.74 -6.73
C ASN A 25 -7.52 -5.18 -5.55
N ASN A 26 -8.10 -5.25 -4.35
CA ASN A 26 -7.49 -4.77 -3.11
C ASN A 26 -7.32 -5.94 -2.14
N TYR A 27 -6.12 -6.08 -1.59
CA TYR A 27 -5.80 -7.14 -0.64
C TYR A 27 -5.03 -6.59 0.55
N PHE A 28 -5.12 -7.32 1.66
CA PHE A 28 -4.22 -7.17 2.81
C PHE A 28 -3.29 -8.36 2.84
N TRP A 29 -2.03 -8.15 3.20
CA TRP A 29 -1.07 -9.25 3.30
C TRP A 29 -0.55 -9.40 4.71
N ARG A 30 -0.58 -10.64 5.19
CA ARG A 30 -0.18 -11.05 6.54
C ARG A 30 0.50 -12.40 6.44
N THR A 31 1.45 -12.65 7.33
CA THR A 31 2.18 -13.92 7.41
C THR A 31 2.10 -14.51 8.81
N TYR A 32 2.39 -15.81 8.93
CA TYR A 32 2.47 -16.49 10.23
C TYR A 32 3.50 -15.83 11.17
N ASP A 33 4.57 -15.25 10.61
CA ASP A 33 5.59 -14.48 11.34
C ASP A 33 5.16 -13.05 11.69
N LYS A 34 3.87 -12.71 11.55
CA LYS A 34 3.30 -11.39 11.85
C LYS A 34 3.92 -10.24 11.04
N LYS A 35 4.46 -10.51 9.84
CA LYS A 35 4.76 -9.45 8.87
C LYS A 35 3.48 -9.06 8.16
N GLU A 36 3.31 -7.77 7.94
CA GLU A 36 2.09 -7.19 7.38
C GLU A 36 2.46 -6.16 6.31
N ILE A 37 1.56 -5.99 5.34
CA ILE A 37 1.56 -4.87 4.38
C ILE A 37 0.14 -4.30 4.37
N ASP A 38 0.04 -2.99 4.54
CA ASP A 38 -1.24 -2.29 4.77
C ASP A 38 -2.21 -2.36 3.58
N LEU A 39 -1.72 -2.33 2.34
CA LEU A 39 -2.55 -2.44 1.15
C LEU A 39 -1.75 -3.05 -0.01
N ILE A 40 -2.37 -3.98 -0.73
CA ILE A 40 -1.91 -4.44 -2.03
C ILE A 40 -2.98 -4.13 -3.06
N GLU A 41 -2.56 -3.55 -4.17
CA GLU A 41 -3.37 -3.38 -5.37
C GLU A 41 -2.87 -4.32 -6.46
N GLU A 42 -3.77 -5.11 -7.03
CA GLU A 42 -3.50 -5.93 -8.21
C GLU A 42 -4.31 -5.40 -9.38
N GLY A 43 -3.64 -5.02 -10.46
CA GLY A 43 -4.28 -4.51 -11.67
C GLY A 43 -3.26 -4.31 -12.77
N ASP A 44 -3.72 -4.35 -14.02
CA ASP A 44 -2.86 -4.22 -15.21
C ASP A 44 -1.73 -5.27 -15.26
N GLY A 45 -1.96 -6.45 -14.69
CA GLY A 45 -0.97 -7.53 -14.59
C GLY A 45 0.16 -7.26 -13.58
N GLU A 46 0.03 -6.24 -12.72
CA GLU A 46 1.05 -5.84 -11.76
C GLU A 46 0.52 -5.84 -10.32
N LEU A 47 1.37 -6.33 -9.39
CA LEU A 47 1.15 -6.22 -7.95
C LEU A 47 1.87 -5.00 -7.38
N ARG A 48 1.15 -4.18 -6.64
CA ARG A 48 1.65 -2.95 -6.01
C ARG A 48 1.35 -3.00 -4.52
N ALA A 49 2.39 -3.12 -3.70
CA ALA A 49 2.32 -3.09 -2.25
C ALA A 49 2.56 -1.66 -1.72
N PHE A 50 1.71 -1.25 -0.79
CA PHE A 50 1.75 0.04 -0.12
C PHE A 50 1.80 -0.14 1.39
N GLU A 51 2.75 0.54 2.01
CA GLU A 51 2.91 0.60 3.46
C GLU A 51 2.67 2.03 3.93
N PHE A 52 1.79 2.22 4.90
CA PHE A 52 1.39 3.53 5.40
C PHE A 52 2.17 3.88 6.66
N LYS A 53 2.77 5.07 6.68
CA LYS A 53 3.47 5.60 7.85
C LYS A 53 3.19 7.08 8.03
N TYR A 54 2.79 7.49 9.21
CA TYR A 54 2.57 8.91 9.49
C TYR A 54 3.87 9.74 9.54
N GLY A 55 5.01 9.11 9.84
CA GLY A 55 6.33 9.78 9.94
C GLY A 55 7.31 9.40 8.83
N LYS A 56 8.49 10.03 8.85
CA LYS A 56 9.57 9.85 7.86
C LYS A 56 10.35 8.53 7.99
N LYS A 57 9.77 7.51 8.63
CA LYS A 57 10.47 6.24 8.86
C LYS A 57 10.63 5.53 7.51
N LYS A 58 11.86 5.52 6.99
CA LYS A 58 12.22 4.70 5.83
C LYS A 58 12.15 3.24 6.24
N ILE A 59 11.10 2.56 5.80
CA ILE A 59 10.93 1.12 5.96
C ILE A 59 11.30 0.48 4.63
N LYS A 60 12.09 -0.59 4.71
CA LYS A 60 12.42 -1.40 3.54
C LYS A 60 11.31 -2.40 3.30
N GLU A 61 11.09 -2.76 2.05
CA GLU A 61 10.20 -3.85 1.68
C GLU A 61 10.54 -5.13 2.46
N PRO A 62 9.54 -5.88 2.97
CA PRO A 62 9.80 -7.15 3.62
C PRO A 62 10.54 -8.11 2.67
N ARG A 63 11.64 -8.72 3.12
CA ARG A 63 12.41 -9.67 2.29
C ARG A 63 11.53 -10.77 1.69
N LEU A 64 10.64 -11.33 2.52
CA LEU A 64 9.71 -12.37 2.12
C LEU A 64 8.75 -11.90 1.00
N TRP A 65 8.29 -10.64 1.05
CA TRP A 65 7.48 -10.06 -0.02
C TRP A 65 8.28 -10.01 -1.33
N LYS A 66 9.49 -9.49 -1.28
CA LYS A 66 10.39 -9.41 -2.45
C LYS A 66 10.72 -10.78 -3.04
N GLU A 67 10.93 -11.78 -2.20
CA GLU A 67 11.22 -13.16 -2.62
C GLU A 67 9.98 -13.85 -3.22
N THR A 68 8.78 -13.56 -2.70
CA THR A 68 7.53 -14.20 -3.15
C THR A 68 6.99 -13.53 -4.42
N TYR A 69 7.14 -12.21 -4.52
CA TYR A 69 6.64 -11.39 -5.62
C TYR A 69 7.75 -10.50 -6.19
N PRO A 70 8.75 -11.09 -6.89
CA PRO A 70 9.95 -10.37 -7.34
C PRO A 70 9.65 -9.22 -8.30
N ASP A 71 8.59 -9.34 -9.10
CA ASP A 71 8.17 -8.33 -10.08
C ASP A 71 7.17 -7.31 -9.51
N SER A 72 6.89 -7.37 -8.21
CA SER A 72 5.98 -6.42 -7.55
C SER A 72 6.66 -5.09 -7.24
N LYS A 73 5.87 -4.02 -7.19
CA LYS A 73 6.32 -2.72 -6.69
C LYS A 73 6.02 -2.59 -5.20
N TYR A 74 6.92 -1.99 -4.45
CA TYR A 74 6.71 -1.62 -3.05
C TYR A 74 6.93 -0.13 -2.83
N LYS A 75 5.96 0.56 -2.21
CA LYS A 75 6.06 2.00 -1.90
C LYS A 75 5.59 2.29 -0.47
N VAL A 76 6.38 3.10 0.23
CA VAL A 76 5.97 3.65 1.54
C VAL A 76 5.26 4.98 1.32
N ILE A 77 4.03 5.10 1.82
CA ILE A 77 3.23 6.32 1.79
C ILE A 77 3.34 7.02 3.14
N SER A 78 3.91 8.22 3.13
CA SER A 78 4.08 9.09 4.29
C SER A 78 3.34 10.40 4.15
N LYS A 79 3.33 11.20 5.23
CA LYS A 79 2.87 12.60 5.20
C LYS A 79 3.48 13.45 4.09
N ASP A 80 4.69 13.10 3.63
CA ASP A 80 5.39 13.90 2.63
C ASP A 80 4.94 13.56 1.20
N ASN A 81 4.38 12.37 0.96
CA ASN A 81 4.04 11.90 -0.40
C ASN A 81 2.60 11.37 -0.54
N PHE A 82 1.78 11.42 0.51
CA PHE A 82 0.41 10.91 0.45
C PHE A 82 -0.46 11.64 -0.55
N LEU A 83 -0.23 12.93 -0.77
CA LEU A 83 -1.02 13.70 -1.72
C LEU A 83 -0.85 13.15 -3.13
N GLU A 84 0.39 12.89 -3.58
CA GLU A 84 0.67 12.23 -4.87
C GLU A 84 0.05 10.84 -4.97
N PHE A 85 -0.05 10.12 -3.86
CA PHE A 85 -0.71 8.82 -3.83
C PHE A 85 -2.23 8.95 -4.04
N LEU A 86 -2.84 10.03 -3.56
CA LEU A 86 -4.28 10.29 -3.63
C LEU A 86 -4.72 11.12 -4.85
N THR A 87 -3.83 11.84 -5.53
CA THR A 87 -4.13 12.65 -6.73
C THR A 87 -3.89 11.95 -8.05
#